data_AF-A0A533HZ08-F1
#
_entry.id   AF-A0A533HZ08-F1
#
_cell.length_a   1.000
_cell.length_b   1.000
_cell.length_c   1.000
_cell.angle_alpha   90.00
_cell.angle_beta   90.00
_cell.angle_gamma   90.00
#
_symmetry.space_group_name_H-M   'P 1'
#
loop_
_entity.id
_entity.type
_entity.pdbx_description
1 polymer ?
#
loop_
_entity_poly.entity_id
_entity_poly.type
_entity_poly.pdbx_seq_one_letter_code
_entity_poly.pdbx_strand_id
1 'polypeptide(L)'
;MITGKKKEASIMSRTIFNNGNKRSLMINNISILWWIAYYTYDERLEDPYYYTKRFLSGSYRGNAVAYFSSNLVSNKEIVLGTLEAIYELIDENKMIENRFSYSNANKILNLVGGVVVLDFLSKDEIKNIVKENLLNTEKIKVVE
;
A
#
# COMPACT_ATOMS: atom_id res chain seq x y z
N MET A 1 -6.62 28.35 -4.71
CA MET A 1 -5.18 28.60 -4.95
C MET A 1 -4.36 28.02 -3.80
N ILE A 2 -3.35 27.20 -4.09
CA ILE A 2 -2.43 26.69 -3.07
C ILE A 2 -1.46 27.83 -2.74
N THR A 3 -1.51 28.35 -1.51
CA THR A 3 -0.64 29.43 -1.03
C THR A 3 0.84 29.03 -1.07
N GLY A 4 1.75 30.00 -1.26
CA GLY A 4 3.19 29.75 -1.42
C GLY A 4 3.81 28.85 -0.33
N LYS A 5 3.39 29.01 0.93
CA LYS A 5 3.84 28.18 2.06
C LYS A 5 3.53 26.69 1.90
N LYS A 6 2.38 26.33 1.32
CA LYS A 6 2.01 24.92 1.07
C LYS A 6 2.88 24.30 -0.05
N LYS A 7 3.25 25.11 -1.05
CA LYS A 7 4.14 24.67 -2.14
C LYS A 7 5.55 24.41 -1.63
N GLU A 8 6.08 25.30 -0.80
CA GLU A 8 7.40 25.16 -0.17
C GLU A 8 7.48 23.90 0.72
N ALA A 9 6.52 23.70 1.62
CA ALA A 9 6.46 22.50 2.46
C ALA A 9 6.40 21.20 1.63
N SER A 10 5.64 21.21 0.52
CA SER A 10 5.58 20.09 -0.42
C SER A 10 6.92 19.82 -1.10
N ILE A 11 7.62 20.87 -1.55
CA ILE A 11 8.96 20.74 -2.15
C ILE A 11 9.95 20.18 -1.12
N MET A 12 9.99 20.76 0.08
CA MET A 12 10.89 20.29 1.14
C MET A 12 10.67 18.81 1.45
N SER A 13 9.42 18.38 1.66
CA SER A 13 9.13 16.99 2.00
C SER A 13 9.45 15.99 0.88
N ARG A 14 9.50 16.43 -0.37
CA ARG A 14 9.86 15.61 -1.53
C ARG A 14 11.37 15.56 -1.80
N THR A 15 12.11 16.53 -1.28
CA THR A 15 13.57 16.66 -1.48
C THR A 15 14.37 16.15 -0.29
N ILE A 16 13.95 16.49 0.93
CA ILE A 16 14.63 16.13 2.19
C ILE A 16 13.70 15.37 3.14
N PHE A 17 14.26 14.69 4.13
CA PHE A 17 13.49 13.99 5.16
C PHE A 17 13.14 14.94 6.30
N ASN A 18 11.92 15.51 6.26
CA ASN A 18 11.41 16.45 7.24
C ASN A 18 10.10 16.00 7.92
N ASN A 19 9.69 14.75 7.70
CA ASN A 19 8.57 14.09 8.37
C ASN A 19 9.09 12.92 9.23
N GLY A 20 8.21 12.22 9.93
CA GLY A 20 8.58 10.97 10.61
C GLY A 20 9.21 9.93 9.65
N ASN A 21 10.10 9.09 10.18
CA ASN A 21 11.00 8.24 9.39
C ASN A 21 10.30 7.50 8.24
N LYS A 22 9.31 6.63 8.50
CA LYS A 22 8.58 5.89 7.45
C LYS A 22 7.88 6.81 6.44
N ARG A 23 7.24 7.88 6.94
CA ARG A 23 6.52 8.82 6.09
C ARG A 23 7.46 9.57 5.14
N SER A 24 8.65 9.96 5.61
CA SER A 24 9.67 10.62 4.79
C SER A 24 10.12 9.73 3.62
N LEU A 25 10.27 8.42 3.86
CA LEU A 25 10.59 7.44 2.82
C LEU A 25 9.49 7.37 1.74
N MET A 26 8.23 7.48 2.12
CA MET A 26 7.08 7.42 1.20
C MET A 26 6.71 8.75 0.52
N ILE A 27 7.35 9.86 0.88
CA ILE A 27 7.08 11.18 0.26
C ILE A 27 8.25 11.62 -0.62
N ASN A 28 9.49 11.36 -0.20
CA ASN A 28 10.68 11.74 -0.94
C ASN A 28 10.69 11.12 -2.35
N ASN A 29 11.08 11.91 -3.35
CA ASN A 29 10.96 11.53 -4.76
C ASN A 29 11.77 10.30 -5.15
N ILE A 30 12.96 10.12 -4.58
CA ILE A 30 13.85 9.00 -4.90
C ILE A 30 13.54 7.82 -3.98
N SER A 31 13.40 8.11 -2.67
CA SER A 31 13.17 7.08 -1.66
C SER A 31 11.89 6.28 -1.92
N ILE A 32 10.80 6.95 -2.32
CA ILE A 32 9.52 6.29 -2.58
C ILE A 32 9.64 5.20 -3.66
N LEU A 33 10.44 5.44 -4.70
CA LEU A 33 10.61 4.49 -5.80
C LEU A 33 11.38 3.26 -5.35
N TRP A 34 12.47 3.47 -4.59
CA TRP A 34 13.25 2.38 -4.05
C TRP A 34 12.43 1.49 -3.12
N TRP A 35 11.66 2.10 -2.21
CA TRP A 35 10.88 1.33 -1.24
C TRP A 35 9.66 0.65 -1.85
N ILE A 36 9.00 1.26 -2.83
CA ILE A 36 7.96 0.55 -3.59
C ILE A 36 8.59 -0.70 -4.20
N ALA A 37 9.64 -0.55 -5.01
CA ALA A 37 10.29 -1.69 -5.65
C ALA A 37 10.78 -2.74 -4.63
N TYR A 38 11.36 -2.32 -3.51
CA TYR A 38 11.82 -3.23 -2.46
C TYR A 38 10.67 -4.07 -1.90
N TYR A 39 9.56 -3.44 -1.50
CA TYR A 39 8.45 -4.13 -0.85
C TYR A 39 7.57 -4.93 -1.81
N THR A 40 7.48 -4.50 -3.07
CA THR A 40 6.63 -5.15 -4.08
C THR A 40 7.39 -6.13 -4.98
N TYR A 41 8.70 -6.29 -4.79
CA TYR A 41 9.47 -7.30 -5.49
C TYR A 41 9.23 -8.70 -4.90
N ASP A 42 8.87 -9.64 -5.77
CA ASP A 42 8.65 -11.05 -5.44
C ASP A 42 9.39 -11.96 -6.42
N GLU A 43 10.53 -12.51 -5.99
CA GLU A 43 11.37 -13.41 -6.79
C GLU A 43 10.70 -14.76 -7.13
N ARG A 44 9.58 -15.09 -6.48
CA ARG A 44 8.84 -16.34 -6.71
C ARG A 44 8.01 -16.29 -8.00
N LEU A 45 7.80 -15.10 -8.57
CA LEU A 45 7.02 -14.89 -9.80
C LEU A 45 7.90 -14.96 -11.05
N GLU A 46 7.30 -15.32 -12.19
CA GLU A 46 7.96 -15.28 -13.50
C GLU A 46 8.43 -13.85 -13.86
N ASP A 47 7.62 -12.84 -13.54
CA ASP A 47 8.02 -11.43 -13.54
C ASP A 47 8.16 -10.92 -12.11
N PRO A 48 9.38 -10.86 -11.54
CA PRO A 48 9.58 -10.45 -10.16
C PRO A 48 9.13 -9.02 -9.83
N TYR A 49 8.93 -8.19 -10.86
CA TYR A 49 8.46 -6.82 -10.74
C TYR A 49 6.98 -6.66 -11.04
N TYR A 50 6.21 -7.74 -11.17
CA TYR A 50 4.79 -7.71 -11.49
C TYR A 50 4.01 -6.72 -10.60
N TYR A 51 4.08 -6.89 -9.26
CA TYR A 51 3.39 -5.99 -8.32
C TYR A 51 3.97 -4.57 -8.35
N THR A 52 5.27 -4.42 -8.60
CA THR A 52 5.94 -3.12 -8.71
C THR A 52 5.37 -2.32 -9.88
N LYS A 53 5.31 -2.93 -11.07
CA LYS A 53 4.77 -2.32 -12.29
C LYS A 53 3.31 -1.93 -12.07
N ARG A 54 2.53 -2.82 -11.48
CA ARG A 54 1.09 -2.63 -11.24
C ARG A 54 0.79 -1.54 -10.21
N PHE A 55 1.57 -1.47 -9.14
CA PHE A 55 1.43 -0.40 -8.15
C PHE A 55 1.80 0.97 -8.73
N LEU A 56 2.85 1.01 -9.58
CA LEU A 56 3.34 2.25 -10.19
C LEU A 56 2.45 2.75 -11.34
N SER A 57 1.64 1.90 -11.99
CA SER A 57 0.74 2.32 -13.08
C SER A 57 -0.41 3.22 -12.62
N GLY A 58 -0.78 3.16 -11.34
CA GLY A 58 -1.87 3.95 -10.76
C GLY A 58 -1.43 5.28 -10.15
N SER A 59 -2.28 5.82 -9.26
CA SER A 59 -1.95 7.01 -8.44
C SER A 59 -0.98 6.69 -7.30
N TYR A 60 0.20 6.15 -7.66
CA TYR A 60 1.11 5.46 -6.75
C TYR A 60 1.58 6.30 -5.57
N ARG A 61 1.80 7.62 -5.74
CA ARG A 61 2.29 8.47 -4.64
C ARG A 61 1.31 8.56 -3.48
N GLY A 62 0.03 8.74 -3.79
CA GLY A 62 -1.03 8.81 -2.78
C GLY A 62 -1.25 7.45 -2.10
N ASN A 63 -1.22 6.39 -2.91
CA ASN A 63 -1.38 5.01 -2.47
C ASN A 63 -0.20 4.56 -1.59
N ALA A 64 1.04 4.89 -1.96
CA ALA A 64 2.23 4.56 -1.19
C ALA A 64 2.22 5.21 0.20
N VAL A 65 1.86 6.49 0.28
CA VAL A 65 1.71 7.17 1.56
C VAL A 65 0.60 6.53 2.40
N ALA A 66 -0.50 6.10 1.78
CA ALA A 66 -1.60 5.43 2.48
C ALA A 66 -1.24 4.03 2.98
N TYR A 67 -0.42 3.31 2.22
CA TYR A 67 -0.08 1.92 2.50
C TYR A 67 1.20 1.77 3.31
N PHE A 68 2.32 2.20 2.75
CA PHE A 68 3.67 1.93 3.26
C PHE A 68 4.10 2.81 4.43
N SER A 69 3.28 3.79 4.83
CA SER A 69 3.51 4.54 6.08
C SER A 69 3.16 3.73 7.34
N SER A 70 2.54 2.55 7.19
CA SER A 70 2.18 1.64 8.30
C SER A 70 3.39 0.89 8.84
N ASN A 71 3.34 0.45 10.11
CA ASN A 71 4.37 -0.43 10.66
C ASN A 71 4.31 -1.83 10.05
N LEU A 72 3.11 -2.32 9.76
CA LEU A 72 2.85 -3.67 9.23
C LEU A 72 3.63 -4.01 7.95
N VAL A 73 3.86 -3.00 7.09
CA VAL A 73 4.50 -3.21 5.79
C VAL A 73 6.00 -3.52 5.87
N SER A 74 6.60 -3.59 7.06
CA SER A 74 7.99 -4.08 7.20
C SER A 74 8.13 -5.57 6.90
N ASN A 75 7.03 -6.32 6.90
CA ASN A 75 7.00 -7.72 6.50
C ASN A 75 6.54 -7.84 5.04
N LYS A 76 7.37 -8.47 4.19
CA LYS A 76 7.07 -8.64 2.75
C LYS A 76 5.86 -9.53 2.50
N GLU A 77 5.65 -10.57 3.29
CA GLU A 77 4.50 -11.46 3.10
C GLU A 77 3.18 -10.70 3.31
N ILE A 78 3.16 -9.76 4.28
CA ILE A 78 2.03 -8.87 4.50
C ILE A 78 1.78 -7.98 3.29
N VAL A 79 2.85 -7.37 2.75
CA VAL A 79 2.75 -6.51 1.56
C VAL A 79 2.21 -7.29 0.37
N LEU A 80 2.86 -8.40 0.03
CA LEU A 80 2.56 -9.18 -1.16
C LEU A 80 1.15 -9.78 -1.07
N GLY A 81 0.75 -10.33 0.09
CA GLY A 81 -0.59 -10.86 0.28
C GLY A 81 -1.68 -9.78 0.17
N THR A 82 -1.42 -8.59 0.70
CA THR A 82 -2.35 -7.46 0.57
C THR A 82 -2.50 -7.01 -0.88
N LEU A 83 -1.39 -6.91 -1.62
CA LEU A 83 -1.41 -6.48 -3.03
C LEU A 83 -2.10 -7.52 -3.91
N GLU A 84 -1.83 -8.81 -3.67
CA GLU A 84 -2.52 -9.90 -4.36
C GLU A 84 -4.03 -9.82 -4.15
N ALA A 85 -4.49 -9.64 -2.90
CA ALA A 85 -5.92 -9.49 -2.61
C ALA A 85 -6.55 -8.29 -3.34
N ILE A 86 -5.91 -7.12 -3.30
CA ILE A 86 -6.42 -5.92 -3.96
C ILE A 86 -6.49 -6.13 -5.48
N TYR A 87 -5.44 -6.68 -6.09
CA TYR A 87 -5.39 -6.86 -7.53
C TYR A 87 -6.32 -7.97 -8.02
N GLU A 88 -6.50 -9.05 -7.28
CA GLU A 88 -7.52 -10.06 -7.59
C GLU A 88 -8.93 -9.46 -7.56
N LEU A 89 -9.27 -8.64 -6.56
CA LEU A 89 -10.57 -7.97 -6.52
C LEU A 89 -10.79 -7.00 -7.69
N ILE A 90 -9.71 -6.37 -8.18
CA ILE A 90 -9.77 -5.50 -9.37
C ILE A 90 -9.92 -6.35 -10.64
N ASP A 91 -9.15 -7.43 -10.77
CA ASP A 91 -9.17 -8.34 -11.93
C ASP A 91 -10.50 -9.09 -12.05
N GLU A 92 -11.13 -9.41 -10.91
CA GLU A 92 -12.48 -9.97 -10.81
C GLU A 92 -13.59 -8.93 -11.07
N ASN A 93 -13.23 -7.68 -11.41
CA ASN A 93 -14.16 -6.56 -11.58
C ASN A 93 -15.07 -6.32 -10.37
N LYS A 94 -14.58 -6.57 -9.14
CA LYS A 94 -15.35 -6.29 -7.91
C LYS A 94 -15.12 -4.89 -7.37
N MET A 95 -13.99 -4.27 -7.71
CA MET A 95 -13.69 -2.91 -7.27
C MET A 95 -12.73 -2.17 -8.22
N ILE A 96 -12.73 -0.85 -8.11
CA ILE A 96 -11.79 0.05 -8.76
C ILE A 96 -10.77 0.53 -7.73
N GLU A 97 -9.48 0.48 -8.10
CA GLU A 97 -8.39 0.94 -7.24
C GLU A 97 -8.59 2.39 -6.78
N ASN A 98 -8.45 2.63 -5.48
CA ASN A 98 -8.31 3.96 -4.92
C ASN A 98 -7.41 3.96 -3.68
N ARG A 99 -7.17 5.14 -3.10
CA ARG A 99 -6.39 5.27 -1.87
C ARG A 99 -6.96 4.45 -0.70
N PHE A 100 -8.28 4.25 -0.67
CA PHE A 100 -8.97 3.53 0.40
C PHE A 100 -8.75 2.02 0.31
N SER A 101 -8.56 1.45 -0.89
CA SER A 101 -8.12 0.06 -1.09
C SER A 101 -6.92 -0.28 -0.19
N TYR A 102 -5.96 0.64 -0.14
CA TYR A 102 -4.73 0.49 0.63
C TYR A 102 -4.87 0.86 2.11
N SER A 103 -5.49 2.01 2.41
CA SER A 103 -5.62 2.43 3.81
C SER A 103 -6.55 1.52 4.61
N ASN A 104 -7.59 0.96 3.97
CA ASN A 104 -8.52 0.07 4.66
C ASN A 104 -7.93 -1.34 4.81
N ALA A 105 -7.11 -1.82 3.88
CA ALA A 105 -6.32 -3.05 4.10
C ALA A 105 -5.43 -2.93 5.35
N ASN A 106 -4.75 -1.79 5.53
CA ASN A 106 -4.01 -1.50 6.76
C ASN A 106 -4.91 -1.53 8.02
N LYS A 107 -6.14 -1.00 7.96
CA LYS A 107 -7.07 -1.03 9.10
C LYS A 107 -7.49 -2.45 9.44
N ILE A 108 -7.86 -3.25 8.42
CA ILE A 108 -8.23 -4.67 8.58
C ILE A 108 -7.09 -5.42 9.28
N LEU A 109 -5.87 -5.31 8.75
CA LEU A 109 -4.73 -6.03 9.32
C LEU A 109 -4.38 -5.54 10.72
N ASN A 110 -4.46 -4.24 11.02
CA ASN A 110 -4.26 -3.76 12.40
C ASN A 110 -5.30 -4.32 13.39
N LEU A 111 -6.56 -4.50 12.96
CA LEU A 111 -7.59 -5.12 13.80
C LEU A 111 -7.27 -6.59 14.06
N VAL A 112 -6.90 -7.35 13.02
CA VAL A 112 -6.46 -8.75 13.15
C VAL A 112 -5.20 -8.85 14.00
N GLY A 113 -4.27 -7.90 13.88
CA GLY A 113 -3.06 -7.78 14.68
C GLY A 113 -3.29 -7.59 16.18
N GLY A 114 -4.51 -7.22 16.58
CA GLY A 114 -4.91 -7.15 17.98
C GLY A 114 -5.19 -8.51 18.62
N VAL A 115 -5.43 -9.55 17.82
CA VAL A 115 -5.78 -10.91 18.28
C VAL A 115 -4.79 -11.98 17.80
N VAL A 116 -4.02 -11.71 16.74
CA VAL A 116 -3.02 -12.62 16.17
C VAL A 116 -1.74 -11.85 15.89
N VAL A 117 -0.59 -12.49 16.08
CA VAL A 117 0.70 -11.93 15.66
C VAL A 117 0.85 -12.10 14.15
N LEU A 118 0.64 -11.01 13.41
CA LEU A 118 0.61 -11.01 11.93
C LEU A 118 1.87 -11.57 11.27
N ASP A 119 3.02 -11.48 11.94
CA ASP A 119 4.30 -11.95 11.40
C ASP A 119 4.38 -13.47 11.21
N PHE A 120 3.48 -14.23 11.83
CA PHE A 120 3.37 -15.68 11.61
C PHE A 120 2.43 -16.06 10.45
N LEU A 121 1.67 -15.12 9.91
CA LEU A 121 0.75 -15.40 8.82
C LEU A 121 1.50 -15.47 7.49
N SER A 122 1.17 -16.47 6.70
CA SER A 122 1.62 -16.61 5.32
C SER A 122 1.03 -15.53 4.42
N LYS A 123 1.65 -15.33 3.24
CA LYS A 123 1.10 -14.45 2.19
C LYS A 123 -0.35 -14.78 1.86
N ASP A 124 -0.69 -16.07 1.75
CA ASP A 124 -2.05 -16.51 1.38
C ASP A 124 -3.07 -16.25 2.49
N GLU A 125 -2.69 -16.42 3.76
CA GLU A 125 -3.56 -16.07 4.88
C GLU A 125 -3.83 -14.56 4.93
N ILE A 126 -2.79 -13.73 4.75
CA ILE A 126 -2.95 -12.28 4.64
C ILE A 126 -3.88 -11.91 3.48
N LYS A 127 -3.66 -12.52 2.31
CA LYS A 127 -4.50 -12.32 1.13
C LYS A 127 -5.96 -12.60 1.43
N ASN A 128 -6.27 -13.77 2.00
CA ASN A 128 -7.64 -14.17 2.29
C ASN A 128 -8.31 -13.22 3.28
N ILE A 129 -7.62 -12.86 4.37
CA ILE A 129 -8.10 -11.89 5.36
C ILE A 129 -8.47 -10.56 4.69
N VAL A 130 -7.58 -10.02 3.84
CA VAL A 130 -7.85 -8.75 3.17
C VAL A 130 -8.98 -8.91 2.15
N LYS A 131 -8.96 -9.93 1.31
CA LYS A 131 -9.92 -10.16 0.22
C LYS A 131 -11.35 -10.32 0.74
N GLU A 132 -11.53 -11.06 1.84
CA GLU A 132 -12.84 -11.30 2.46
C GLU A 132 -13.47 -10.05 3.09
N ASN A 133 -12.64 -9.12 3.56
CA ASN A 133 -13.09 -7.99 4.36
C ASN A 133 -13.08 -6.65 3.61
N LEU A 134 -12.24 -6.49 2.59
CA LEU A 134 -11.96 -5.18 1.99
C LEU A 134 -13.19 -4.53 1.37
N LEU A 135 -14.03 -5.28 0.65
CA LEU A 135 -15.22 -4.74 -0.02
C LEU A 135 -16.27 -4.19 0.97
N ASN A 136 -16.25 -4.67 2.22
CA ASN A 136 -17.16 -4.23 3.28
C ASN A 136 -16.68 -2.95 4.00
N THR A 137 -15.60 -2.33 3.53
CA THR A 137 -15.02 -1.14 4.16
C THR A 137 -15.47 0.17 3.52
N GLU A 138 -15.42 1.26 4.28
CA GLU A 138 -15.86 2.58 3.82
C GLU A 138 -15.11 3.08 2.57
N LYS A 139 -15.83 3.74 1.65
CA LYS A 139 -15.26 4.49 0.51
C LYS A 139 -14.47 3.63 -0.50
N ILE A 140 -14.67 2.32 -0.47
CA ILE A 140 -14.29 1.44 -1.58
C ILE A 140 -15.20 1.75 -2.79
N LYS A 141 -14.59 1.81 -3.97
CA LYS A 141 -15.33 1.94 -5.23
C LYS A 141 -15.67 0.53 -5.73
N VAL A 142 -16.80 0.00 -5.31
CA VAL A 142 -17.32 -1.28 -5.81
C VAL A 142 -17.83 -1.07 -7.23
N VAL A 143 -17.65 -2.08 -8.09
CA VAL A 143 -18.24 -2.09 -9.44
C VAL A 143 -19.63 -2.69 -9.30
N GLU A 144 -20.67 -1.96 -9.73
CA GLU A 144 -22.06 -2.42 -9.79
C GLU A 144 -22.31 -3.36 -10.98
#